data_AF-A0A6I0E5C7-F1
#
_entry.id   AF-A0A6I0E5C7-F1
#
_cell.length_a   1.000
_cell.length_b   1.000
_cell.length_c   1.000
_cell.angle_alpha   90.00
_cell.angle_beta   90.00
_cell.angle_gamma   90.00
#
_symmetry.space_group_name_H-M   'P 1'
#
loop_
_entity.id
_entity.type
_entity.pdbx_description
1 polymer ?
#
loop_
_entity_poly.entity_id
_entity_poly.type
_entity_poly.pdbx_seq_one_letter_code
_entity_poly.pdbx_strand_id
1 'polypeptide(L)'
;RQDKVYKEKIALEDMLVKAHFEAKFAWDKGATEKMMEPVMKLIRQAQWRWDFVAASHGASFHAPLECMRIIADGMNKASNARLELSRILADLGHNKPVELPDISTKEKAQAAIGLDMNKLKSEKKAWKETKLPEWLKKAEERQKQMPLPAKIM
;
A
#
# COMPACT_ATOMS: atom_id res chain seq x y z
N ARG A 1 -0.75 -13.55 20.11
CA ARG A 1 0.14 -13.72 18.93
C ARG A 1 -0.20 -12.69 17.86
N GLN A 2 -1.48 -12.52 17.54
CA GLN A 2 -1.97 -11.54 16.56
C GLN A 2 -1.53 -10.10 16.87
N ASP A 3 -1.69 -9.62 18.11
CA ASP A 3 -1.27 -8.25 18.48
C ASP A 3 0.22 -7.99 18.28
N LYS A 4 1.06 -9.03 18.48
CA LYS A 4 2.51 -8.91 18.25
C LYS A 4 2.79 -8.72 16.76
N VAL A 5 2.17 -9.54 15.90
CA VAL A 5 2.27 -9.40 14.44
C VAL A 5 1.72 -8.05 13.98
N TYR A 6 0.58 -7.62 14.53
CA TYR A 6 -0.02 -6.33 14.22
C TYR A 6 0.90 -5.16 14.56
N LYS A 7 1.51 -5.17 15.75
CA LYS A 7 2.46 -4.13 16.16
C LYS A 7 3.64 -4.02 15.21
N GLU A 8 4.26 -5.14 14.85
CA GLU A 8 5.39 -5.14 13.91
C GLU A 8 4.96 -4.76 12.50
N LYS A 9 3.75 -5.16 12.07
CA LYS A 9 3.16 -4.71 10.80
C LYS A 9 3.04 -3.19 10.75
N ILE A 10 2.50 -2.55 11.80
CA ILE A 10 2.39 -1.09 11.89
C ILE A 10 3.77 -0.42 11.89
N ALA A 11 4.75 -0.98 12.61
CA ALA A 11 6.10 -0.42 12.59
C ALA A 11 6.73 -0.47 11.19
N LEU A 12 6.49 -1.53 10.41
CA LEU A 12 6.93 -1.60 9.01
C LEU A 12 6.16 -0.62 8.12
N GLU A 13 4.87 -0.39 8.36
CA GLU A 13 4.09 0.66 7.66
C GLU A 13 4.71 2.04 7.87
N ASP A 14 5.05 2.40 9.11
CA ASP A 14 5.69 3.68 9.42
C ASP A 14 7.03 3.86 8.69
N MET A 15 7.81 2.79 8.55
CA MET A 15 9.06 2.81 7.79
C MET A 15 8.82 2.97 6.30
N LEU A 16 7.82 2.30 5.74
CA LEU A 16 7.45 2.39 4.33
C LEU A 16 6.91 3.78 3.98
N VAL A 17 6.07 4.36 4.83
CA VAL A 17 5.58 5.75 4.70
C VAL A 17 6.75 6.71 4.58
N LYS A 18 7.71 6.64 5.51
CA LYS A 18 8.91 7.47 5.48
C LYS A 18 9.71 7.26 4.20
N ALA A 19 9.97 6.01 3.83
CA ALA A 19 10.73 5.68 2.62
C ALA A 19 10.08 6.24 1.34
N HIS A 20 8.75 6.20 1.22
CA HIS A 20 8.04 6.75 0.06
C HIS A 20 8.12 8.28 -0.01
N PHE A 21 7.93 8.98 1.10
CA PHE A 21 8.03 10.45 1.12
C PHE A 21 9.47 10.93 0.96
N GLU A 22 10.45 10.25 1.57
CA GLU A 22 11.87 10.50 1.36
C GLU A 22 12.27 10.27 -0.10
N ALA A 23 11.76 9.21 -0.73
CA ALA A 23 11.98 8.97 -2.15
C ALA A 23 11.37 10.05 -3.04
N LYS A 24 10.11 10.46 -2.76
CA LYS A 24 9.49 11.59 -3.46
C LYS A 24 10.34 12.86 -3.32
N PHE A 25 10.81 13.15 -2.10
CA PHE A 25 11.65 14.32 -1.85
C PHE A 25 12.98 14.26 -2.61
N ALA A 26 13.61 13.07 -2.71
CA ALA A 26 14.80 12.86 -3.52
C ALA A 26 14.53 13.14 -5.01
N TRP A 27 13.40 12.66 -5.55
CA TRP A 27 12.96 12.99 -6.92
C TRP A 27 12.77 14.50 -7.12
N ASP A 28 12.07 15.17 -6.19
CA ASP A 28 11.85 16.62 -6.24
C ASP A 28 13.17 17.41 -6.18
N LYS A 29 14.22 16.82 -5.57
CA LYS A 29 15.59 17.37 -5.49
C LYS A 29 16.47 17.03 -6.70
N GLY A 30 15.95 16.32 -7.69
CA GLY A 30 16.68 16.01 -8.92
C GLY A 30 17.48 14.71 -8.88
N ALA A 31 17.15 13.76 -7.98
CA ALA A 31 17.69 12.42 -8.05
C ALA A 31 17.41 11.79 -9.44
N THR A 32 18.41 11.14 -10.01
CA THR A 32 18.25 10.45 -11.31
C THR A 32 17.69 9.03 -11.12
N GLU A 33 17.14 8.45 -12.18
CA GLU A 33 16.68 7.06 -12.15
C GLU A 33 17.76 6.08 -11.71
N LYS A 34 19.00 6.28 -12.17
CA LYS A 34 20.14 5.45 -11.79
C LYS A 34 20.44 5.52 -10.29
N MET A 35 20.32 6.70 -9.67
CA MET A 35 20.49 6.86 -8.22
C MET A 35 19.37 6.14 -7.46
N MET A 36 18.14 6.22 -7.96
CA MET A 36 16.95 5.72 -7.27
C MET A 36 16.66 4.23 -7.51
N GLU A 37 17.22 3.60 -8.55
CA GLU A 37 17.03 2.18 -8.87
C GLU A 37 17.19 1.23 -7.66
N PRO A 38 18.31 1.27 -6.88
CA PRO A 38 18.47 0.40 -5.71
C PRO A 38 17.40 0.69 -4.64
N VAL A 39 17.02 1.96 -4.43
CA VAL A 39 15.98 2.35 -3.48
C VAL A 39 14.62 1.79 -3.90
N MET A 40 14.23 1.95 -5.17
CA MET A 40 12.95 1.47 -5.69
C MET A 40 12.83 -0.04 -5.56
N LYS A 41 13.92 -0.77 -5.81
CA LYS A 41 13.97 -2.22 -5.60
C LYS A 41 13.78 -2.60 -4.14
N LEU A 42 14.42 -1.89 -3.20
CA LEU A 42 14.29 -2.15 -1.77
C LEU A 42 12.89 -1.82 -1.25
N ILE A 43 12.30 -0.68 -1.64
CA ILE A 43 10.93 -0.30 -1.28
C ILE A 43 9.94 -1.34 -1.81
N ARG A 44 10.08 -1.76 -3.08
CA ARG A 44 9.25 -2.83 -3.66
C ARG A 44 9.34 -4.12 -2.85
N GLN A 45 10.56 -4.54 -2.49
CA GLN A 45 10.78 -5.76 -1.72
C GLN A 45 10.22 -5.67 -0.30
N ALA A 46 10.36 -4.52 0.36
CA ALA A 46 9.83 -4.25 1.69
C ALA A 46 8.30 -4.28 1.70
N GLN A 47 7.69 -3.52 0.78
CA GLN A 47 6.24 -3.41 0.69
C GLN A 47 5.58 -4.73 0.29
N TRP A 48 6.19 -5.50 -0.61
CA TRP A 48 5.70 -6.85 -0.94
C TRP A 48 5.58 -7.75 0.30
N ARG A 49 6.58 -7.72 1.18
CA ARG A 49 6.62 -8.55 2.40
C ARG A 49 5.58 -8.10 3.41
N TRP A 50 5.49 -6.80 3.61
CA TRP A 50 4.43 -6.20 4.43
C TRP A 50 3.05 -6.64 3.92
N ASP A 51 2.80 -6.45 2.62
CA ASP A 51 1.49 -6.70 2.00
C ASP A 51 1.15 -8.19 2.02
N PHE A 52 2.11 -9.08 1.77
CA PHE A 52 1.92 -10.53 1.88
C PHE A 52 1.36 -10.95 3.25
N VAL A 53 1.81 -10.30 4.32
CA VAL A 53 1.32 -10.57 5.69
C VAL A 53 0.00 -9.83 5.95
N ALA A 54 -0.10 -8.56 5.57
CA ALA A 54 -1.26 -7.71 5.86
C ALA A 54 -2.51 -8.11 5.05
N ALA A 55 -2.34 -8.65 3.84
CA ALA A 55 -3.43 -9.04 2.95
C ALA A 55 -4.22 -10.27 3.45
N SER A 56 -3.63 -11.08 4.34
CA SER A 56 -4.31 -12.21 4.96
C SER A 56 -4.68 -11.91 6.41
N HIS A 57 -5.94 -11.51 6.61
CA HIS A 57 -6.48 -11.17 7.94
C HIS A 57 -6.26 -12.28 8.99
N GLY A 58 -6.26 -13.56 8.58
CA GLY A 58 -6.05 -14.72 9.46
C GLY A 58 -4.60 -15.20 9.59
N ALA A 59 -3.65 -14.68 8.80
CA ALA A 59 -2.29 -15.21 8.77
C ALA A 59 -1.56 -15.12 10.11
N SER A 60 -1.82 -14.05 10.88
CA SER A 60 -1.25 -13.87 12.22
C SER A 60 -1.71 -14.92 13.24
N PHE A 61 -2.81 -15.65 12.96
CA PHE A 61 -3.24 -16.82 13.71
C PHE A 61 -2.71 -18.11 13.08
N HIS A 62 -2.83 -18.28 11.76
CA HIS A 62 -2.43 -19.51 11.06
C HIS A 62 -0.92 -19.76 11.06
N ALA A 63 -0.11 -18.71 10.86
CA ALA A 63 1.34 -18.81 10.71
C ALA A 63 2.08 -17.62 11.35
N PRO A 64 1.94 -17.39 12.68
CA PRO A 64 2.48 -16.21 13.35
C PRO A 64 4.01 -16.05 13.24
N LEU A 65 4.76 -17.14 13.31
CA LEU A 65 6.23 -17.09 13.22
C LEU A 65 6.69 -16.69 11.82
N GLU A 66 6.03 -17.22 10.79
CA GLU A 66 6.34 -16.87 9.41
C GLU A 66 5.95 -15.41 9.10
N CYS A 67 4.82 -14.94 9.63
CA CYS A 67 4.45 -13.53 9.54
C CYS A 67 5.53 -12.62 10.15
N MET A 68 6.01 -12.94 11.36
CA MET A 68 7.07 -12.15 12.01
C MET A 68 8.38 -12.20 11.22
N ARG A 69 8.76 -13.37 10.67
CA ARG A 69 9.97 -13.51 9.84
C ARG A 69 9.90 -12.64 8.57
N ILE A 70 8.74 -12.66 7.89
CA ILE A 70 8.52 -11.87 6.67
C ILE A 70 8.50 -10.37 6.99
N ILE A 71 7.83 -9.95 8.07
CA ILE A 71 7.85 -8.55 8.52
C ILE A 71 9.27 -8.10 8.86
N ALA A 72 10.05 -8.91 9.59
CA ALA A 72 11.43 -8.58 9.93
C ALA A 72 12.32 -8.42 8.68
N ASP A 73 12.18 -9.29 7.68
CA ASP A 73 12.87 -9.12 6.39
C ASP A 73 12.40 -7.84 5.68
N GLY A 74 11.10 -7.52 5.75
CA GLY A 74 10.53 -6.26 5.24
C GLY A 74 11.16 -5.02 5.90
N MET A 75 11.31 -5.04 7.22
CA MET A 75 11.98 -3.99 7.99
C MET A 75 13.45 -3.85 7.58
N ASN A 76 14.16 -4.95 7.37
CA ASN A 76 15.54 -4.90 6.87
C ASN A 76 15.61 -4.18 5.50
N LYS A 77 14.72 -4.51 4.57
CA LYS A 77 14.67 -3.84 3.26
C LYS A 77 14.30 -2.37 3.36
N ALA A 78 13.31 -2.02 4.19
CA ALA A 78 12.90 -0.63 4.40
C ALA A 78 14.02 0.19 5.06
N SER A 79 14.72 -0.35 6.05
CA SER A 79 15.89 0.30 6.66
C SER A 79 16.99 0.57 5.65
N ASN A 80 17.30 -0.41 4.79
CA ASN A 80 18.30 -0.22 3.74
C ASN A 80 17.85 0.84 2.72
N ALA A 81 16.57 0.86 2.34
CA ALA A 81 16.04 1.88 1.43
C ALA A 81 16.23 3.29 2.00
N ARG A 82 15.88 3.48 3.28
CA ARG A 82 16.00 4.78 3.96
C ARG A 82 17.45 5.20 4.17
N LEU A 83 18.36 4.25 4.40
CA LEU A 83 19.80 4.53 4.45
C LEU A 83 20.32 5.03 3.10
N GLU A 84 20.00 4.36 2.00
CA GLU A 84 20.41 4.79 0.66
C GLU A 84 19.76 6.13 0.28
N LEU A 85 18.49 6.36 0.63
CA LEU A 85 17.84 7.65 0.46
C LEU A 85 18.57 8.77 1.20
N SER A 86 18.99 8.52 2.43
CA SER A 86 19.76 9.51 3.21
C SER A 86 21.09 9.86 2.53
N ARG A 87 21.76 8.90 1.88
CA ARG A 87 22.99 9.14 1.11
C ARG A 87 22.72 9.92 -0.17
N ILE A 88 21.72 9.52 -0.95
CA ILE A 88 21.30 10.23 -2.16
C ILE A 88 20.94 11.68 -1.84
N LEU A 89 20.18 11.91 -0.77
CA LEU A 89 19.81 13.25 -0.34
C LEU A 89 21.02 14.06 0.11
N ALA A 90 21.98 13.46 0.81
CA ALA A 90 23.22 14.12 1.18
C ALA A 90 24.03 14.54 -0.04
N ASP A 91 24.14 13.68 -1.06
CA ASP A 91 24.80 13.99 -2.35
C ASP A 91 24.08 15.13 -3.09
N LEU A 92 22.76 15.26 -2.91
CA LEU A 92 21.94 16.36 -3.43
C LEU A 92 21.91 17.59 -2.50
N GLY A 93 22.80 17.65 -1.50
CA GLY A 93 22.95 18.80 -0.60
C GLY A 93 21.90 18.89 0.51
N HIS A 94 21.23 17.79 0.85
CA HIS A 94 20.25 17.73 1.94
C HIS A 94 20.66 16.72 3.02
N ASN A 95 20.99 17.23 4.21
CA ASN A 95 21.47 16.44 5.36
C ASN A 95 20.54 16.53 6.58
N LYS A 96 19.28 16.96 6.39
CA LYS A 96 18.28 17.08 7.44
C LYS A 96 17.23 15.97 7.29
N PRO A 97 16.42 15.71 8.33
CA PRO A 97 15.24 14.85 8.18
C PRO A 97 14.27 15.44 7.13
N VAL A 98 13.70 14.56 6.30
CA VAL A 98 12.63 14.94 5.36
C VAL A 98 11.35 15.20 6.15
N GLU A 99 10.73 16.36 5.92
CA GLU A 99 9.44 16.69 6.52
C GLU A 99 8.32 15.86 5.89
N LEU A 100 7.51 15.24 6.74
CA LEU A 100 6.37 14.44 6.31
C LEU A 100 5.10 15.29 6.42
N PRO A 101 4.17 15.18 5.46
CA PRO A 101 2.86 15.77 5.61
C PRO A 101 2.13 15.14 6.80
N ASP A 102 1.20 15.88 7.39
CA ASP A 102 0.29 15.32 8.38
C ASP A 102 -0.60 14.27 7.71
N ILE A 103 -0.47 13.02 8.13
CA ILE A 103 -1.28 11.88 7.67
C ILE A 103 -2.06 11.22 8.83
N SER A 104 -2.31 11.97 9.91
CA SER A 104 -2.97 11.49 11.15
C SER A 104 -4.39 10.97 10.94
N THR A 105 -5.00 11.26 9.80
CA THR A 105 -6.35 10.81 9.43
C THR A 105 -6.34 10.30 7.99
N LYS A 106 -7.32 9.46 7.67
CA LYS A 106 -7.52 8.97 6.29
C LYS A 106 -7.65 10.12 5.30
N GLU A 107 -8.41 11.15 5.63
CA GLU A 107 -8.68 12.30 4.77
C GLU A 107 -7.39 13.07 4.48
N LYS A 108 -6.56 13.30 5.50
CA LYS A 108 -5.27 13.97 5.33
C LYS A 108 -4.28 13.13 4.53
N ALA A 109 -4.22 11.81 4.75
CA ALA A 109 -3.39 10.91 3.96
C ALA A 109 -3.82 10.88 2.48
N GLN A 110 -5.12 10.86 2.19
CA GLN A 110 -5.66 10.92 0.83
C GLN A 110 -5.32 12.24 0.14
N ALA A 111 -5.45 13.37 0.86
CA ALA A 111 -5.07 14.67 0.34
C ALA A 111 -3.55 14.77 0.07
N ALA A 112 -2.72 14.22 0.95
CA ALA A 112 -1.26 14.24 0.83
C ALA A 112 -0.75 13.52 -0.44
N ILE A 113 -1.50 12.55 -0.96
CA ILE A 113 -1.18 11.84 -2.21
C ILE A 113 -2.00 12.34 -3.42
N GLY A 114 -2.76 13.43 -3.27
CA GLY A 114 -3.47 14.09 -4.37
C GLY A 114 -4.79 13.44 -4.80
N LEU A 115 -5.45 12.64 -3.95
CA LEU A 115 -6.75 12.06 -4.28
C LEU A 115 -7.89 13.08 -4.12
N ASP A 116 -8.59 13.40 -5.21
CA ASP A 116 -9.87 14.13 -5.16
C ASP A 116 -11.01 13.20 -4.75
N MET A 117 -11.19 13.06 -3.44
CA MET A 117 -12.21 12.18 -2.88
C MET A 117 -13.65 12.62 -3.17
N ASN A 118 -13.89 13.92 -3.43
CA ASN A 118 -15.23 14.41 -3.78
C ASN A 118 -15.58 13.95 -5.20
N LYS A 119 -14.66 14.15 -6.14
CA LYS A 119 -14.80 13.66 -7.51
C LYS A 119 -14.98 12.14 -7.54
N LEU A 120 -14.08 11.37 -6.92
CA LEU A 120 -14.14 9.90 -6.92
C LEU A 120 -15.46 9.36 -6.33
N LYS A 121 -15.98 9.97 -5.26
CA LYS A 121 -17.27 9.58 -4.67
C LYS A 121 -18.43 9.92 -5.61
N SER A 122 -18.42 11.09 -6.24
CA SER A 122 -19.46 11.52 -7.17
C SER A 122 -19.54 10.63 -8.41
N GLU A 123 -18.40 10.30 -9.01
CA GLU A 123 -18.29 9.40 -10.16
C GLU A 123 -18.76 8.00 -9.81
N LYS A 124 -18.37 7.48 -8.63
CA LYS A 124 -18.82 6.16 -8.18
C LYS A 124 -20.32 6.12 -7.91
N LYS A 125 -20.91 7.21 -7.39
CA LYS A 125 -22.35 7.34 -7.20
C LYS A 125 -23.07 7.31 -8.55
N ALA A 126 -22.64 8.15 -9.50
CA ALA A 126 -23.22 8.20 -10.85
C ALA A 126 -23.14 6.82 -11.56
N TRP A 127 -22.01 6.11 -11.43
CA TRP A 127 -21.87 4.76 -11.97
C TRP A 127 -22.84 3.76 -11.33
N LYS A 128 -23.05 3.82 -10.00
CA LYS A 128 -24.01 2.96 -9.28
C LYS A 128 -25.45 3.23 -9.67
N GLU A 129 -25.78 4.46 -10.05
CA GLU A 129 -27.14 4.85 -10.42
C GLU A 129 -27.44 4.55 -11.90
N THR A 130 -26.41 4.52 -12.76
CA THR A 130 -26.58 4.33 -14.20
C THR A 130 -26.17 2.93 -14.68
N LYS A 131 -24.93 2.51 -14.44
CA LYS A 131 -24.37 1.27 -15.01
C LYS A 131 -24.68 0.03 -14.20
N LEU A 132 -24.69 0.12 -12.87
CA LEU A 132 -25.00 -1.03 -12.04
C LEU A 132 -26.41 -1.61 -12.32
N PRO A 133 -27.49 -0.81 -12.46
CA PRO A 133 -28.81 -1.34 -12.80
C PRO A 133 -28.85 -2.01 -14.18
N GLU A 134 -28.20 -1.43 -15.20
CA GLU A 134 -28.07 -2.05 -16.52
C GLU A 134 -27.43 -3.44 -16.43
N TRP A 135 -26.37 -3.59 -15.62
CA TRP A 135 -25.66 -4.85 -15.43
C TRP A 135 -26.51 -5.87 -14.67
N LEU A 136 -27.21 -5.43 -13.61
CA LEU A 136 -28.09 -6.30 -12.83
C LEU A 136 -29.25 -6.82 -13.68
N LYS A 137 -29.86 -5.99 -14.53
CA LYS A 137 -30.92 -6.42 -15.45
C LYS A 137 -30.43 -7.51 -16.42
N LYS A 138 -29.27 -7.29 -17.04
CA LYS A 138 -28.65 -8.29 -17.94
C LYS A 138 -28.31 -9.59 -17.20
N ALA A 139 -27.84 -9.49 -15.96
CA ALA A 139 -27.53 -10.66 -15.14
C ALA A 139 -28.80 -11.45 -14.80
N GLU A 140 -29.91 -10.78 -14.49
CA GLU A 140 -31.21 -11.41 -14.22
C GLU A 140 -31.76 -12.13 -15.45
N GLU A 141 -31.73 -11.49 -16.63
CA GLU A 141 -32.14 -12.09 -17.90
C GLU A 141 -31.33 -13.35 -18.21
N ARG A 142 -30.01 -13.32 -18.00
CA ARG A 142 -29.14 -14.49 -18.16
C ARG A 142 -29.47 -15.59 -17.14
N GLN A 143 -29.63 -15.24 -15.86
CA GLN A 143 -29.90 -16.21 -14.79
C GLN A 143 -31.23 -16.95 -15.00
N LYS A 144 -32.25 -16.29 -15.57
CA LYS A 144 -33.53 -16.94 -15.95
C LYS A 144 -33.35 -18.08 -16.96
N GLN A 145 -32.28 -18.05 -17.75
CA GLN A 145 -31.96 -19.07 -18.77
C GLN A 145 -30.95 -20.11 -18.25
N MET A 146 -30.39 -19.93 -17.05
CA MET A 146 -29.43 -20.87 -16.49
C MET A 146 -30.15 -22.09 -15.91
N PRO A 147 -29.64 -23.32 -16.14
CA PRO A 147 -30.14 -24.48 -15.43
C PRO A 147 -29.90 -24.30 -13.92
N LEU A 148 -30.88 -24.71 -13.11
CA LEU A 148 -30.72 -24.72 -11.65
C LEU A 148 -29.49 -25.57 -11.30
N PRO A 149 -28.61 -25.11 -10.37
CA PRO A 149 -27.49 -25.92 -9.94
C PRO A 149 -28.04 -27.23 -9.38
N ALA A 150 -27.57 -28.35 -9.92
CA ALA A 150 -27.92 -29.66 -9.39
C ALA A 150 -27.55 -29.67 -7.91
N LYS A 151 -28.52 -29.96 -7.03
CA LYS A 151 -28.19 -30.32 -5.65
C LYS A 151 -27.28 -31.55 -5.73
N ILE A 152 -26.04 -31.39 -5.31
CA ILE A 152 -25.19 -32.52 -4.98
C ILE A 152 -25.83 -33.10 -3.71
N MET A 153 -26.62 -34.17 -3.88
CA MET A 153 -27.09 -35.00 -2.77
C MET A 153 -25.95 -35.88 -2.27
#